data_AF-A0A849RYJ4-F1
#
_entry.id   AF-A0A849RYJ4-F1
#
_cell.length_a   1.000
_cell.length_b   1.000
_cell.length_c   1.000
_cell.angle_alpha   90.00
_cell.angle_beta   90.00
_cell.angle_gamma   90.00
#
_symmetry.space_group_name_H-M   'P 1'
#
loop_
_entity.id
_entity.type
_entity.pdbx_description
1 polymer ?
#
loop_
_entity_poly.entity_id
_entity_poly.type
_entity_poly.pdbx_seq_one_letter_code
_entity_poly.pdbx_strand_id
1 'polypeptide(L)'
;MAVEYTGAQVAAQLCEFLRSHVLAADVEVEPDTDLSAIGVDSFSLMELVLFIERRFGLELPAEALTPAHIANAGVLGAYCVDLLHQQHNADR
;
A
#
# COMPACT_ATOMS: atom_id res chain seq x y z
N MET A 1 22.39 1.64 -2.39
CA MET A 1 21.74 2.96 -2.33
C MET A 1 20.41 2.73 -1.63
N ALA A 2 20.20 3.22 -0.41
CA ALA A 2 18.90 3.11 0.23
C ALA A 2 17.93 4.01 -0.53
N VAL A 3 16.88 3.44 -1.10
CA VAL A 3 15.84 4.23 -1.77
C VAL A 3 14.92 4.72 -0.68
N GLU A 4 14.95 6.03 -0.40
CA GLU A 4 13.93 6.65 0.45
C GLU A 4 12.63 6.79 -0.35
N TYR A 5 11.55 6.25 0.19
CA TYR A 5 10.22 6.35 -0.41
C TYR A 5 9.42 7.42 0.33
N THR A 6 8.76 8.31 -0.41
CA THR A 6 7.75 9.22 0.14
C THR A 6 6.36 8.56 0.10
N GLY A 7 5.45 8.99 0.96
CA GLY A 7 4.09 8.42 1.01
C GLY A 7 3.35 8.54 -0.32
N ALA A 8 3.56 9.66 -1.04
CA ALA A 8 3.00 9.87 -2.37
C ALA A 8 3.58 8.91 -3.43
N GLN A 9 4.87 8.58 -3.35
CA GLN A 9 5.49 7.60 -4.26
C GLN A 9 5.00 6.18 -4.00
N VAL A 10 4.83 5.81 -2.71
CA VAL A 10 4.24 4.52 -2.35
C VAL A 10 2.80 4.47 -2.86
N ALA A 11 1.97 5.45 -2.52
CA ALA A 11 0.58 5.53 -2.95
C ALA A 11 0.43 5.43 -4.48
N ALA A 12 1.26 6.13 -5.25
CA ALA A 12 1.25 6.04 -6.71
C ALA A 12 1.52 4.61 -7.22
N GLN A 13 2.48 3.91 -6.61
CA GLN A 13 2.77 2.51 -6.95
C GLN A 13 1.65 1.56 -6.53
N LEU A 14 0.98 1.82 -5.41
CA LEU A 14 -0.21 1.06 -5.01
C LEU A 14 -1.36 1.25 -6.00
N CYS A 15 -1.63 2.49 -6.42
CA CYS A 15 -2.62 2.77 -7.46
C CYS A 15 -2.28 2.07 -8.78
N GLU A 16 -1.01 2.10 -9.19
CA GLU A 16 -0.56 1.40 -10.40
C GLU A 16 -0.73 -0.12 -10.30
N PHE A 17 -0.39 -0.71 -9.15
CA PHE A 17 -0.61 -2.13 -8.88
C PHE A 17 -2.10 -2.49 -8.95
N LEU A 18 -2.95 -1.72 -8.29
CA LEU A 18 -4.40 -1.93 -8.30
C LEU A 18 -4.96 -1.87 -9.72
N ARG A 19 -4.59 -0.86 -10.52
CA ARG A 19 -5.03 -0.74 -11.93
C ARG A 19 -4.60 -1.90 -12.82
N SER A 20 -3.43 -2.49 -12.54
CA SER A 20 -2.84 -3.50 -13.43
C SER A 20 -3.18 -4.94 -13.04
N HIS A 21 -3.50 -5.19 -11.77
CA HIS A 21 -3.65 -6.56 -11.25
C HIS A 21 -5.01 -6.83 -10.61
N VAL A 22 -5.71 -5.80 -10.11
CA VAL A 22 -6.92 -5.97 -9.29
C VAL A 22 -8.17 -5.43 -10.00
N LEU A 23 -8.08 -4.21 -10.49
CA LEU A 23 -9.23 -3.46 -11.00
C LEU A 23 -9.49 -3.75 -12.49
N ALA A 24 -10.76 -3.61 -12.89
CA ALA A 24 -11.12 -3.62 -14.30
C ALA A 24 -10.60 -2.35 -15.00
N ALA A 25 -10.40 -2.43 -16.32
CA ALA A 25 -9.77 -1.36 -17.11
C ALA A 25 -10.52 -0.01 -17.10
N ASP A 26 -11.80 -0.02 -16.73
CA ASP A 26 -12.67 1.16 -16.64
C ASP A 26 -12.79 1.73 -15.22
N VAL A 27 -12.13 1.12 -14.23
CA VAL A 27 -12.13 1.61 -12.84
C VAL A 27 -10.95 2.54 -12.62
N GLU A 28 -11.26 3.81 -12.36
CA GLU A 28 -10.27 4.79 -11.94
C GLU A 28 -9.97 4.64 -10.44
N VAL A 29 -8.69 4.79 -10.08
CA VAL A 29 -8.23 4.80 -8.69
C VAL A 29 -7.21 5.91 -8.52
N GLU A 30 -7.40 6.74 -7.51
CA GLU A 30 -6.50 7.81 -7.10
C GLU A 30 -6.04 7.59 -5.64
N PRO A 31 -5.00 8.30 -5.17
CA PRO A 31 -4.49 8.12 -3.82
C PRO A 31 -5.52 8.30 -2.70
N ASP A 32 -6.57 9.09 -2.92
CA ASP A 32 -7.64 9.36 -1.96
C ASP A 32 -8.92 8.53 -2.22
N THR A 33 -8.92 7.68 -3.26
CA THR A 33 -10.05 6.82 -3.60
C THR A 33 -10.28 5.74 -2.55
N ASP A 34 -11.53 5.58 -2.13
CA ASP A 34 -11.95 4.53 -1.20
C ASP A 34 -11.76 3.15 -1.83
N LEU A 35 -10.83 2.37 -1.29
CA LEU A 35 -10.50 1.03 -1.81
C LEU A 35 -11.69 0.06 -1.70
N SER A 36 -12.49 0.20 -0.64
CA SER A 36 -13.64 -0.67 -0.42
C SER A 36 -14.76 -0.45 -1.44
N ALA A 37 -14.83 0.74 -2.03
CA ALA A 37 -15.83 1.12 -3.02
C ALA A 37 -15.47 0.66 -4.45
N ILE A 38 -14.19 0.39 -4.73
CA ILE A 38 -13.70 0.08 -6.08
C ILE A 38 -13.42 -1.41 -6.32
N GLY A 39 -13.85 -2.28 -5.40
CA GLY A 39 -13.73 -3.73 -5.55
C GLY A 39 -12.46 -4.34 -4.94
N VAL A 40 -11.75 -3.61 -4.06
CA VAL A 40 -10.69 -4.23 -3.25
C VAL A 40 -11.35 -5.10 -2.18
N ASP A 41 -11.17 -6.41 -2.30
CA ASP A 41 -11.67 -7.42 -1.37
C ASP A 41 -10.53 -8.05 -0.54
N SER A 42 -10.83 -9.09 0.24
CA SER A 42 -9.83 -9.76 1.08
C SER A 42 -8.71 -10.44 0.28
N PHE A 43 -8.99 -10.90 -0.95
CA PHE A 43 -7.98 -11.54 -1.80
C PHE A 43 -7.05 -10.48 -2.40
N SER A 44 -7.63 -9.42 -2.95
CA SER A 44 -6.91 -8.28 -3.50
C SER A 44 -6.06 -7.58 -2.44
N LEU A 45 -6.55 -7.51 -1.20
CA LEU A 45 -5.79 -6.97 -0.06
C LEU A 45 -4.55 -7.83 0.23
N MET A 46 -4.67 -9.16 0.17
CA MET A 46 -3.52 -10.06 0.36
C MET A 46 -2.47 -9.88 -0.75
N GLU A 47 -2.91 -9.74 -2.00
CA GLU A 47 -2.00 -9.46 -3.12
C GLU A 47 -1.31 -8.10 -2.97
N LEU A 48 -2.04 -7.09 -2.49
CA LEU A 48 -1.51 -5.77 -2.20
C LEU A 48 -0.45 -5.82 -1.09
N VAL A 49 -0.71 -6.58 -0.01
CA VAL A 49 0.27 -6.80 1.07
C VAL A 49 1.53 -7.44 0.52
N LEU A 50 1.41 -8.55 -0.22
CA LEU A 50 2.56 -9.23 -0.82
C LEU A 50 3.33 -8.34 -1.78
N PHE A 51 2.63 -7.48 -2.55
CA PHE A 51 3.26 -6.49 -3.39
C PHE A 51 4.08 -5.50 -2.58
N ILE A 52 3.50 -4.91 -1.53
CA ILE A 52 4.17 -3.95 -0.65
C ILE A 52 5.43 -4.56 -0.04
N GLU A 53 5.31 -5.74 0.56
CA GLU A 53 6.43 -6.39 1.25
C GLU A 53 7.59 -6.68 0.29
N ARG A 54 7.29 -7.23 -0.89
CA ARG A 54 8.31 -7.55 -1.90
C ARG A 54 8.90 -6.30 -2.55
N ARG A 55 8.09 -5.28 -2.80
CA ARG A 55 8.49 -4.09 -3.55
C ARG A 55 9.35 -3.14 -2.73
N PHE A 56 9.00 -2.98 -1.45
CA PHE A 56 9.63 -2.02 -0.56
C PHE A 56 10.55 -2.68 0.47
N GLY A 57 10.52 -4.01 0.58
CA GLY A 57 11.34 -4.75 1.54
C GLY A 57 10.89 -4.52 2.98
N LEU A 58 9.59 -4.37 3.19
CA LEU A 58 8.98 -4.17 4.51
C LEU A 58 8.15 -5.38 4.90
N GLU A 59 7.79 -5.50 6.17
CA GLU A 59 6.93 -6.57 6.67
C GLU A 59 5.66 -5.93 7.23
N LEU A 60 4.49 -6.21 6.63
CA LEU A 60 3.26 -5.50 7.00
C LEU A 60 2.57 -6.25 8.15
N PRO A 61 2.51 -5.70 9.37
CA PRO A 61 1.88 -6.39 10.49
C PRO A 61 0.38 -6.54 10.24
N ALA A 62 -0.22 -7.66 10.65
CA ALA A 62 -1.64 -7.90 10.46
C ALA A 62 -2.51 -6.81 11.14
N GLU A 63 -2.01 -6.24 12.23
CA GLU A 63 -2.62 -5.13 12.97
C GLU A 63 -2.64 -3.83 12.15
N ALA A 64 -1.83 -3.72 11.09
CA ALA A 64 -1.87 -2.59 10.17
C ALA A 64 -3.10 -2.64 9.26
N LEU A 65 -3.69 -3.81 9.01
CA LEU A 65 -4.78 -4.01 8.05
C LEU A 65 -6.15 -3.59 8.62
N THR A 66 -6.18 -2.46 9.32
CA THR A 66 -7.42 -1.86 9.81
C THR A 66 -8.12 -1.08 8.71
N PRO A 67 -9.46 -0.97 8.74
CA PRO A 67 -10.22 -0.16 7.78
C PRO A 67 -9.71 1.29 7.67
N ALA A 68 -9.14 1.84 8.75
CA ALA A 68 -8.58 3.19 8.74
C ALA A 68 -7.31 3.28 7.88
N HIS A 69 -6.41 2.31 8.00
CA HIS A 69 -5.16 2.31 7.23
C HIS A 69 -5.36 1.90 5.78
N ILE A 70 -6.34 1.04 5.48
CA ILE A 70 -6.64 0.56 4.13
C ILE A 70 -7.76 1.37 3.45
N ALA A 71 -8.12 2.53 3.99
CA ALA A 71 -9.19 3.37 3.45
C ALA A 71 -8.89 3.82 2.02
N ASN A 72 -7.67 4.30 1.77
CA ASN A 72 -7.19 4.69 0.44
C ASN A 72 -5.69 4.45 0.31
N ALA A 73 -5.18 4.46 -0.92
CA ALA A 73 -3.76 4.21 -1.21
C ALA A 73 -2.83 5.26 -0.58
N GLY A 74 -3.31 6.49 -0.35
CA GLY A 74 -2.58 7.57 0.29
C GLY A 74 -2.30 7.29 1.76
N VAL A 75 -3.33 6.89 2.52
CA VAL A 75 -3.19 6.53 3.94
C VAL A 75 -2.29 5.31 4.10
N LEU A 76 -2.51 4.27 3.28
CA LEU A 76 -1.68 3.07 3.33
C LEU A 76 -0.22 3.38 2.95
N GLY A 77 -0.02 4.24 1.94
CA GLY A 77 1.32 4.66 1.51
C GLY A 77 2.05 5.46 2.58
N ALA A 78 1.37 6.36 3.29
CA ALA A 78 1.94 7.08 4.43
C ALA A 78 2.34 6.11 5.55
N TYR A 79 1.45 5.16 5.90
CA TYR A 79 1.73 4.15 6.91
C TYR A 79 2.96 3.28 6.54
N CYS A 80 3.10 2.87 5.28
CA CYS A 80 4.25 2.10 4.83
C CYS A 80 5.57 2.85 5.01
N VAL A 81 5.58 4.17 4.76
CA VAL A 81 6.79 5.00 4.96
C VAL A 81 7.15 5.10 6.44
N ASP A 82 6.15 5.30 7.31
CA ASP A 82 6.38 5.32 8.76
C ASP A 82 6.98 3.98 9.24
N LEU A 83 6.50 2.87 8.70
CA LEU A 83 7.01 1.53 9.03
C LEU A 83 8.44 1.30 8.52
N LEU A 84 8.75 1.71 7.30
CA LEU A 84 10.10 1.65 6.72
C LEU A 84 11.12 2.43 7.57
N HIS A 85 10.72 3.58 8.13
CA HIS A 85 11.57 4.34 9.04
C HIS A 85 11.76 3.63 10.38
N GLN A 86 10.74 2.95 10.89
CA GLN A 86 10.82 2.19 12.15
C GLN A 86 11.70 0.95 12.01
N GLN A 87 11.60 0.20 10.91
CA GLN A 87 12.40 -1.00 10.68
C GLN A 87 13.90 -0.69 10.54
N HIS A 88 14.26 0.37 9.82
CA HIS A 88 15.66 0.83 9.75
C HIS A 88 16.25 1.20 11.11
N ASN A 89 15.41 1.62 12.07
CA ASN A 89 15.84 1.94 13.43
C ASN A 89 15.91 0.70 14.34
N ALA A 90 15.17 -0.37 14.02
CA ALA A 90 15.13 -1.60 14.79
C ALA A 90 16.25 -2.59 14.42
N ASP A 91 16.74 -2.55 13.18
CA ASP A 91 17.86 -3.38 12.68
C ASP A 91 19.26 -2.82 13.03
N ARG A 92 19.34 -1.77 13.87
CA ARG A 92 20.60 -1.09 14.25
C ARG A 92 20.92 -1.23 15.74
#